data_AF-A0A933LJ15-F1
#
_entry.id   AF-A0A933LJ15-F1
#
_cell.length_a   1.000
_cell.length_b   1.000
_cell.length_c   1.000
_cell.angle_alpha   90.00
_cell.angle_beta   90.00
_cell.angle_gamma   90.00
#
_symmetry.space_group_name_H-M   'P 1'
#
loop_
_entity.id
_entity.type
_entity.pdbx_description
1 polymer ?
#
loop_
_entity_poly.entity_id
_entity_poly.type
_entity_poly.pdbx_seq_one_letter_code
_entity_poly.pdbx_strand_id
1 'polypeptide(L)'
;MEPSEPFTNSGSDGSGQTPLCPGCLAELSPGVDFCGTCGMPVSPGSVIEPLKQVQATGWAYRRVLHGRPSRIVLIGMWLIMGPMVILPALGVFYQADWSWDWSPARLEDLLAEVLYSGFAVLYAIILYKVTANYFRYHSRQRPH
;
A
#
# COMPACT_ATOMS: atom_id res chain seq x y z
N MET A 1 -49.61 -4.84 2.14
CA MET A 1 -48.20 -5.03 1.73
C MET A 1 -48.08 -4.37 0.38
N GLU A 2 -47.90 -3.06 0.38
CA GLU A 2 -47.79 -2.26 -0.84
C GLU A 2 -46.36 -2.38 -1.40
N PRO A 3 -46.19 -2.59 -2.72
CA PRO A 3 -44.89 -2.56 -3.35
C PRO A 3 -44.40 -1.11 -3.44
N SER A 4 -43.27 -0.81 -2.77
CA SER A 4 -42.60 0.48 -2.86
C SER A 4 -42.12 0.74 -4.28
N GLU A 5 -42.69 1.76 -4.93
CA GLU A 5 -42.31 2.18 -6.28
C GLU A 5 -40.83 2.58 -6.36
N PRO A 6 -40.14 2.26 -7.47
CA PRO A 6 -38.78 2.70 -7.69
C PRO A 6 -38.76 4.21 -7.96
N PHE A 7 -38.08 4.96 -7.10
CA PHE A 7 -37.74 6.37 -7.32
C PHE A 7 -36.88 6.49 -8.58
N THR A 8 -37.52 6.73 -9.72
CA THR A 8 -36.88 7.20 -10.94
C THR A 8 -36.74 8.72 -10.81
N ASN A 9 -35.59 9.16 -10.29
CA ASN A 9 -35.18 10.56 -10.41
C ASN A 9 -34.80 10.84 -11.87
N SER A 10 -35.81 11.00 -12.71
CA SER A 10 -35.71 11.60 -14.04
C SER A 10 -35.67 13.12 -13.89
N GLY A 11 -34.55 13.64 -13.38
CA GLY A 11 -34.21 15.05 -13.44
C GLY A 11 -33.33 15.34 -14.66
N SER A 12 -33.83 15.06 -15.87
CA SER A 12 -33.23 15.55 -17.11
C SER A 12 -33.96 16.83 -17.54
N ASP A 13 -33.69 17.93 -16.85
CA ASP A 13 -34.01 19.25 -17.38
C ASP A 13 -33.13 19.49 -18.60
N GLY A 14 -33.77 19.75 -19.75
CA GLY A 14 -33.22 19.88 -21.09
C GLY A 14 -32.26 21.06 -21.30
N SER A 15 -31.19 21.08 -20.53
CA SER A 15 -29.98 21.86 -20.78
C SER A 15 -28.85 20.84 -20.89
N GLY A 16 -28.01 20.93 -21.91
CA GLY A 16 -26.90 19.99 -22.17
C GLY A 16 -25.78 20.06 -21.11
N GLN A 17 -26.12 20.08 -19.82
CA GLN A 17 -25.21 20.13 -18.70
C GLN A 17 -24.79 18.69 -18.38
N THR A 18 -23.60 18.31 -18.84
CA THR A 18 -22.98 17.04 -18.47
C THR A 18 -22.71 17.05 -16.96
N PRO A 19 -23.22 16.08 -16.18
CA PRO A 19 -22.99 16.03 -14.74
C PRO A 19 -21.49 15.95 -14.44
N LEU A 20 -21.03 16.66 -13.41
CA LEU A 20 -19.63 16.63 -12.97
C LEU A 20 -19.47 15.73 -11.74
N CYS A 21 -18.30 15.09 -11.64
CA CYS A 21 -17.98 14.27 -10.47
C CYS A 21 -17.78 15.16 -9.24
N PRO A 22 -18.46 14.93 -8.10
CA PRO A 22 -18.22 15.71 -6.89
C PRO A 22 -16.81 15.49 -6.30
N GLY A 23 -16.16 14.37 -6.64
CA GLY A 23 -14.83 14.04 -6.13
C GLY A 23 -13.65 14.61 -6.93
N CYS A 24 -13.77 14.62 -8.27
CA CYS A 24 -12.65 15.00 -9.14
C CYS A 24 -13.00 16.04 -10.21
N LEU A 25 -14.26 16.49 -10.24
CA LEU A 25 -14.80 17.46 -11.22
C LEU A 25 -14.67 17.02 -12.69
N ALA A 26 -14.38 15.74 -12.96
CA ALA A 26 -14.42 15.20 -14.31
C ALA A 26 -15.87 15.07 -14.80
N GLU A 27 -16.06 15.22 -16.11
CA GLU A 27 -17.33 14.97 -16.78
C GLU A 27 -17.78 13.51 -16.62
N LEU A 28 -19.06 13.31 -16.29
CA LEU A 28 -19.68 12.00 -16.21
C LEU A 28 -20.52 11.72 -17.45
N SER A 29 -20.36 10.51 -17.96
CA SER A 29 -21.31 9.96 -18.93
C SER A 29 -22.68 9.77 -18.25
N PRO A 30 -23.80 10.06 -18.92
CA PRO A 30 -25.13 9.83 -18.36
C PRO A 30 -25.32 8.34 -18.01
N GLY A 31 -25.93 8.07 -16.85
CA GLY A 31 -26.28 6.71 -16.41
C GLY A 31 -25.14 5.86 -15.80
N VAL A 32 -23.98 6.44 -15.47
CA VAL A 32 -22.90 5.70 -14.81
C VAL A 32 -23.06 5.67 -13.29
N ASP A 33 -22.81 4.51 -12.68
CA ASP A 33 -22.81 4.34 -11.22
C ASP A 33 -21.52 4.86 -10.56
N PHE A 34 -20.40 4.86 -11.31
CA PHE A 34 -19.08 5.26 -10.84
C PHE A 34 -18.39 6.20 -11.83
N CYS A 35 -17.58 7.12 -11.30
CA CYS A 35 -16.74 7.96 -12.14
C CYS A 35 -15.59 7.13 -12.76
N GLY A 36 -15.46 7.16 -14.09
CA GLY A 36 -14.34 6.49 -14.80
C GLY A 36 -12.96 7.09 -14.46
N THR A 37 -12.93 8.35 -14.01
CA THR A 37 -11.68 9.07 -13.69
C THR A 37 -11.23 8.85 -12.25
N CYS A 38 -12.16 8.96 -11.28
CA CYS A 38 -11.85 8.90 -9.84
C CYS A 38 -12.46 7.70 -9.09
N GLY A 39 -13.20 6.81 -9.76
CA GLY A 39 -13.81 5.63 -9.16
C GLY A 39 -14.87 5.92 -8.08
N MET A 40 -15.22 7.19 -7.85
CA MET A 40 -16.18 7.57 -6.82
C MET A 40 -17.60 7.14 -7.21
N PRO A 41 -18.38 6.58 -6.26
CA PRO A 41 -19.80 6.30 -6.47
C PRO A 41 -20.56 7.61 -6.65
N VAL A 42 -21.39 7.69 -7.69
CA VAL A 42 -22.19 8.88 -8.03
C VAL A 42 -23.69 8.61 -8.06
N SER A 43 -24.08 7.34 -8.12
CA SER A 43 -25.46 6.90 -8.13
C SER A 43 -25.94 6.58 -6.71
N PRO A 44 -27.16 6.97 -6.31
CA PRO A 44 -27.71 6.63 -4.99
C PRO A 44 -27.75 5.12 -4.74
N GLY A 45 -27.98 4.32 -5.79
CA GLY A 45 -27.98 2.85 -5.71
C GLY A 45 -26.60 2.27 -5.41
N SER A 46 -25.53 2.97 -5.78
CA SER A 46 -24.15 2.54 -5.50
C SER A 46 -23.70 2.75 -4.05
N VAL A 47 -24.43 3.57 -3.29
CA VAL A 47 -24.13 3.84 -1.87
C VAL A 47 -24.74 2.77 -0.95
N ILE A 48 -25.83 2.14 -1.37
CA ILE A 48 -26.58 1.17 -0.55
C ILE A 48 -26.01 -0.24 -0.68
N GLU A 49 -25.31 -0.55 -1.78
CA GLU A 49 -24.66 -1.86 -1.97
C GLU A 49 -23.30 -1.92 -1.25
N PRO A 50 -23.17 -2.70 -0.16
CA PRO A 50 -21.92 -2.78 0.60
C PRO A 50 -20.75 -3.32 -0.25
N LEU A 51 -21.05 -4.15 -1.25
CA LEU A 51 -20.04 -4.69 -2.16
C LEU A 51 -19.45 -3.61 -3.09
N LYS A 52 -20.28 -2.65 -3.55
CA LYS A 52 -19.85 -1.54 -4.40
C LYS A 52 -18.97 -0.54 -3.62
N GLN A 53 -19.25 -0.35 -2.33
CA GLN A 53 -18.43 0.48 -1.46
C GLN A 53 -17.00 -0.06 -1.28
N VAL A 54 -16.82 -1.38 -1.12
CA VAL A 54 -15.50 -2.01 -1.00
C VAL A 54 -14.68 -1.81 -2.29
N GLN A 55 -15.31 -1.94 -3.45
CA GLN A 55 -14.63 -1.74 -4.74
C GLN A 55 -14.18 -0.29 -4.94
N ALA A 56 -15.02 0.69 -4.63
CA ALA A 56 -14.66 2.11 -4.69
C ALA A 56 -13.48 2.45 -3.77
N THR A 57 -13.48 1.88 -2.55
CA THR A 57 -12.40 2.06 -1.59
C THR A 57 -11.09 1.44 -2.08
N GLY A 58 -11.14 0.25 -2.67
CA GLY A 58 -9.96 -0.42 -3.23
C GLY A 58 -9.36 0.32 -4.44
N TRP A 59 -10.17 1.01 -5.23
CA TRP A 59 -9.70 1.86 -6.32
C TRP A 59 -8.97 3.10 -5.78
N ALA A 60 -9.54 3.78 -4.78
CA ALA A 60 -8.91 4.92 -4.12
C ALA A 60 -7.58 4.53 -3.47
N TYR A 61 -7.54 3.39 -2.78
CA TYR A 61 -6.34 2.87 -2.13
C TYR A 61 -5.24 2.56 -3.16
N ARG A 62 -5.58 1.92 -4.28
CA ARG A 62 -4.63 1.70 -5.38
C ARG A 62 -4.07 3.00 -5.91
N ARG A 63 -4.88 4.05 -6.10
CA ARG A 63 -4.40 5.33 -6.61
C ARG A 63 -3.45 6.04 -5.63
N VAL A 64 -3.69 5.91 -4.33
CA VAL A 64 -2.78 6.43 -3.28
C VAL A 64 -1.47 5.64 -3.25
N LEU A 65 -1.53 4.31 -3.35
CA LEU A 65 -0.33 3.46 -3.44
C LEU A 65 0.45 3.62 -4.74
N HIS A 66 -0.24 3.96 -5.84
CA HIS A 66 0.39 4.35 -7.11
C HIS A 66 0.97 5.77 -7.09
N GLY A 67 0.78 6.52 -5.99
CA GLY A 67 1.49 7.77 -5.74
C GLY A 67 3.00 7.54 -5.76
N ARG A 68 3.76 8.46 -6.37
CA ARG A 68 5.23 8.39 -6.48
C ARG A 68 5.80 7.99 -5.12
N PRO A 69 6.50 6.85 -4.99
CA PRO A 69 7.10 6.48 -3.72
C PRO A 69 7.99 7.65 -3.29
N SER A 70 7.68 8.23 -2.14
CA SER A 70 8.38 9.44 -1.66
C SER A 70 9.66 9.03 -0.94
N ARG A 71 10.69 9.89 -0.98
CA ARG A 71 11.93 9.68 -0.20
C ARG A 71 11.62 9.51 1.29
N ILE A 72 10.56 10.15 1.76
CA ILE A 72 10.08 10.09 3.15
C ILE A 72 9.70 8.67 3.54
N VAL A 73 9.00 7.91 2.67
CA VAL A 73 8.65 6.51 2.95
C VAL A 73 9.91 5.64 3.09
N LEU A 74 10.91 5.85 2.23
CA LEU A 74 12.18 5.12 2.31
C LEU A 74 12.93 5.43 3.62
N ILE A 75 13.00 6.71 3.99
CA ILE A 75 13.65 7.16 5.24
C ILE A 75 12.91 6.60 6.45
N GLY A 76 11.56 6.65 6.46
CA GLY A 76 10.76 6.09 7.54
C GLY A 76 10.95 4.58 7.70
N MET A 77 10.98 3.85 6.58
CA MET A 77 11.25 2.40 6.58
C MET A 77 12.64 2.09 7.17
N TRP A 78 13.67 2.87 6.79
CA TRP A 78 15.03 2.71 7.33
C TRP A 78 15.16 3.10 8.81
N LEU A 79 14.45 4.13 9.27
CA LEU A 79 14.46 4.53 10.68
C LEU A 79 13.80 3.50 11.59
N ILE A 80 12.72 2.86 11.11
CA ILE A 80 12.00 1.84 11.89
C ILE A 80 12.73 0.49 11.81
N MET A 81 13.11 0.04 10.61
CA MET A 81 13.64 -1.32 10.40
C MET A 81 15.17 -1.40 10.45
N GLY A 82 15.88 -0.31 10.22
CA GLY A 82 17.35 -0.27 10.22
C GLY A 82 17.95 -0.68 11.57
N PRO A 83 17.55 -0.09 12.70
CA PRO A 83 18.10 -0.44 14.02
C PRO A 83 17.87 -1.92 14.38
N MET A 84 16.73 -2.49 13.96
CA MET A 84 16.40 -3.90 14.18
C MET A 84 17.35 -4.87 13.47
N VAL A 85 17.96 -4.46 12.36
CA VAL A 85 18.93 -5.29 11.63
C VAL A 85 20.37 -4.94 12.00
N ILE A 86 20.66 -3.66 12.26
CA ILE A 86 22.02 -3.17 12.51
C ILE A 86 22.51 -3.53 13.91
N LEU A 87 21.73 -3.24 14.96
CA LEU A 87 22.17 -3.46 16.35
C LEU A 87 22.55 -4.92 16.66
N PRO A 88 21.79 -5.92 16.23
CA PRO A 88 22.13 -7.31 16.50
C PRO A 88 23.21 -7.84 15.55
N ALA A 89 23.28 -7.37 14.30
CA ALA A 89 24.42 -7.69 13.43
C ALA A 89 25.73 -7.18 14.04
N LEU A 90 25.72 -5.99 14.63
CA LEU A 90 26.82 -5.47 15.43
C LEU A 90 27.03 -6.30 16.69
N GLY A 91 25.95 -6.68 17.39
CA GLY A 91 26.00 -7.53 18.58
C GLY A 91 26.73 -8.85 18.32
N VAL A 92 26.39 -9.56 17.24
CA VAL A 92 27.07 -10.79 16.82
C VAL A 92 28.54 -10.49 16.46
N PHE A 93 28.81 -9.39 15.76
CA PHE A 93 30.17 -9.02 15.39
C PHE A 93 31.06 -8.70 16.62
N TYR A 94 30.50 -8.05 17.64
CA TYR A 94 31.21 -7.72 18.88
C TYR A 94 31.31 -8.89 19.86
N GLN A 95 30.30 -9.76 19.92
CA GLN A 95 30.26 -10.95 20.78
C GLN A 95 30.92 -12.16 20.15
N ALA A 96 31.44 -12.04 18.93
CA ALA A 96 32.32 -13.04 18.34
C ALA A 96 33.69 -13.05 19.06
N ASP A 97 33.69 -13.23 20.38
CA ASP A 97 34.78 -13.85 21.08
C ASP A 97 34.90 -15.26 20.50
N TRP A 98 35.94 -15.43 19.67
CA TRP A 98 36.25 -16.62 18.87
C TRP A 98 36.57 -17.88 19.73
N SER A 99 36.20 -17.91 21.01
CA SER A 99 36.41 -19.05 21.89
C SER A 99 35.45 -20.19 21.52
N TRP A 100 36.00 -21.14 20.78
CA TRP A 100 35.36 -22.39 20.34
C TRP A 100 35.20 -23.37 21.51
N ASP A 101 34.47 -23.02 22.56
CA ASP A 101 34.09 -23.98 23.60
C ASP A 101 32.70 -24.57 23.30
N TRP A 102 32.66 -25.90 23.15
CA TRP A 102 31.43 -26.67 22.90
C TRP A 102 30.75 -26.99 24.24
N SER A 103 29.80 -26.15 24.68
CA SER A 103 28.93 -26.43 25.81
C SER A 103 27.51 -26.83 25.35
N PRO A 104 26.78 -27.68 26.07
CA PRO A 104 25.41 -28.08 25.72
C PRO A 104 24.38 -26.93 25.82
N ALA A 105 24.68 -25.86 26.57
CA ALA A 105 23.87 -24.64 26.59
C ALA A 105 23.83 -23.94 25.22
N ARG A 106 24.83 -24.20 24.36
CA ARG A 106 24.96 -23.58 23.04
C ARG A 106 23.89 -24.00 22.03
N LEU A 107 23.16 -25.10 22.26
CA LEU A 107 22.21 -25.61 21.27
C LEU A 107 20.94 -24.73 21.15
N GLU A 108 20.46 -24.17 22.26
CA GLU A 108 19.38 -23.19 22.25
C GLU A 108 19.85 -21.85 21.68
N ASP A 109 21.06 -21.41 22.04
CA ASP A 109 21.68 -20.19 21.50
C ASP A 109 21.88 -20.27 19.98
N LEU A 110 22.36 -21.40 19.46
CA LEU A 110 22.54 -21.62 18.03
C LEU A 110 21.22 -21.60 17.27
N LEU A 111 20.14 -22.16 17.84
CA LEU A 111 18.84 -22.18 17.18
C LEU A 111 18.23 -20.77 17.15
N ALA A 112 18.38 -20.01 18.24
CA ALA A 112 18.01 -18.61 18.28
C ALA A 112 18.85 -17.78 17.28
N GLU A 113 20.16 -18.00 17.21
CA GLU A 113 21.07 -17.31 16.29
C GLU A 113 20.76 -17.61 14.82
N VAL A 114 20.47 -18.86 14.48
CA VAL A 114 20.07 -19.28 13.13
C VAL A 114 18.73 -18.67 12.72
N LEU A 115 17.73 -18.69 13.61
CA LEU A 115 16.45 -18.03 13.34
C LEU A 115 16.64 -16.52 13.18
N TYR A 116 17.41 -15.92 14.08
CA TYR A 116 17.67 -14.49 14.09
C TYR A 116 18.38 -14.02 12.82
N SER A 117 19.46 -14.69 12.43
CA SER A 117 20.20 -14.43 11.20
C SER A 117 19.33 -14.68 9.96
N GLY A 118 18.52 -15.74 9.96
CA GLY A 118 17.55 -16.03 8.90
C GLY A 118 16.55 -14.89 8.70
N PHE A 119 15.95 -14.39 9.78
CA PHE A 119 15.07 -13.22 9.73
C PHE A 119 15.82 -11.97 9.27
N ALA A 120 17.02 -11.70 9.79
CA ALA A 120 17.82 -10.54 9.41
C ALA A 120 18.15 -10.54 7.90
N VAL A 121 18.52 -11.69 7.34
CA VAL A 121 18.77 -11.86 5.90
C VAL A 121 17.49 -11.63 5.09
N LEU A 122 16.37 -12.23 5.49
CA LEU A 122 15.08 -12.01 4.84
C LEU A 122 14.68 -10.52 4.84
N TYR A 123 14.83 -9.84 5.97
CA TYR A 123 14.57 -8.42 6.10
C TYR A 123 15.51 -7.58 5.23
N ALA A 124 16.80 -7.90 5.20
CA ALA A 124 17.76 -7.23 4.32
C ALA A 124 17.39 -7.38 2.83
N ILE A 125 16.92 -8.57 2.41
CA ILE A 125 16.45 -8.81 1.04
C ILE A 125 15.22 -7.94 0.72
N ILE A 126 14.26 -7.84 1.64
CA ILE A 126 13.07 -7.00 1.47
C ILE A 126 13.47 -5.52 1.36
N LEU A 127 14.29 -5.02 2.29
CA LEU A 127 14.82 -3.66 2.28
C LEU A 127 15.60 -3.35 0.99
N TYR A 128 16.45 -4.27 0.55
CA TYR A 128 17.19 -4.14 -0.70
C TYR A 128 16.25 -4.09 -1.90
N LYS A 129 15.25 -4.98 -1.99
CA LYS A 129 14.28 -4.97 -3.09
C LYS A 129 13.45 -3.68 -3.14
N VAL A 130 12.97 -3.20 -2.00
CA VAL A 130 12.20 -1.95 -1.92
C VAL A 130 13.07 -0.77 -2.34
N THR A 131 14.31 -0.71 -1.85
CA THR A 131 15.27 0.34 -2.17
C THR A 131 15.68 0.30 -3.65
N ALA A 132 15.98 -0.89 -4.19
CA ALA A 132 16.31 -1.06 -5.60
C ALA A 132 15.13 -0.71 -6.51
N ASN A 133 13.90 -1.09 -6.12
CA ASN A 133 12.70 -0.73 -6.87
C ASN A 133 12.46 0.79 -6.85
N TYR A 134 12.69 1.43 -5.71
CA TYR A 134 12.64 2.88 -5.57
C TYR A 134 13.60 3.60 -6.53
N PHE A 135 14.87 3.17 -6.56
CA PHE A 135 15.86 3.77 -7.46
C PHE A 135 15.56 3.51 -8.93
N ARG A 136 15.11 2.29 -9.29
CA ARG A 136 14.68 1.98 -10.66
C ARG A 136 13.53 2.87 -11.10
N TYR A 137 12.53 3.09 -10.25
CA TYR A 137 11.42 3.98 -10.54
C TYR A 137 11.88 5.43 -10.74
N HIS A 138 12.75 5.94 -9.85
CA HIS A 138 13.26 7.31 -9.95
C HIS A 138 14.15 7.54 -11.19
N SER A 139 14.93 6.54 -11.60
CA SER A 139 15.77 6.62 -12.80
C SER A 139 14.98 6.77 -14.10
N ARG A 140 13.76 6.23 -14.18
CA ARG A 140 12.88 6.33 -15.36
C ARG A 140 12.15 7.67 -15.48
N GLN A 141 12.16 8.49 -14.43
CA GLN A 141 11.41 9.75 -14.36
C GLN A 141 12.27 11.00 -14.58
N ARG A 142 13.53 10.87 -15.00
CA ARG A 142 14.28 12.02 -15.53
C ARG A 142 14.02 12.08 -17.04
N PRO A 143 13.13 12.95 -17.53
CA PRO A 143 13.12 13.28 -18.95
C PRO A 143 14.43 14.00 -19.24
N HIS A 144 15.10 13.60 -20.33
CA HIS A 144 16.20 14.37 -20.91
C HIS A 144 15.71 15.69 -21.48
#